data_AF-A0A0P9JEH4-F1
#
_entry.id   AF-A0A0P9JEH4-F1
#
_cell.length_a   1.000
_cell.length_b   1.000
_cell.length_c   1.000
_cell.angle_alpha   90.00
_cell.angle_beta   90.00
_cell.angle_gamma   90.00
#
_symmetry.space_group_name_H-M   'P 1'
#
loop_
_entity.id
_entity.type
_entity.pdbx_description
1 polymer ?
#
loop_
_entity_poly.entity_id
_entity_poly.type
_entity_poly.pdbx_seq_one_letter_code
_entity_poly.pdbx_strand_id
1 'polypeptide(L)'
;RIAAFIAQVGHESGQLRYVREIWGPTPQQLGYEGRKDLGNTVPGDGSKYRGRGLIQITGRANYAECAEALGLDLINHPELLELAQHAAMSAGWFWHRA
;
A
#
# COMPACT_ATOMS: atom_id res chain seq x y z
N ARG A 1 -16.38 -5.05 14.31
CA ARG A 1 -15.46 -4.28 13.43
C ARG A 1 -13.99 -4.60 13.72
N ILE A 2 -13.54 -4.56 14.98
CA ILE A 2 -12.14 -4.87 15.35
C ILE A 2 -11.69 -6.28 14.89
N ALA A 3 -12.49 -7.32 15.15
CA ALA A 3 -12.13 -8.68 14.74
C ALA A 3 -11.97 -8.84 13.22
N ALA A 4 -12.85 -8.21 12.42
CA ALA A 4 -12.78 -8.23 10.97
C ALA A 4 -11.54 -7.48 10.44
N PHE A 5 -11.21 -6.33 11.04
CA PHE A 5 -9.99 -5.59 10.72
C PHE A 5 -8.74 -6.43 10.97
N ILE A 6 -8.64 -7.04 12.15
CA ILE A 6 -7.49 -7.89 12.51
C ILE A 6 -7.41 -9.11 11.59
N ALA A 7 -8.54 -9.73 11.24
CA ALA A 7 -8.57 -10.85 10.32
C ALA A 7 -8.08 -10.46 8.91
N GLN A 8 -8.53 -9.31 8.38
CA GLN A 8 -8.09 -8.82 7.07
C GLN A 8 -6.61 -8.48 7.08
N VAL A 9 -6.15 -7.72 8.08
CA VAL A 9 -4.72 -7.43 8.28
C VAL A 9 -3.90 -8.72 8.35
N GLY A 10 -4.37 -9.72 9.10
CA GLY A 10 -3.72 -11.01 9.20
C GLY A 10 -3.64 -11.75 7.86
N HIS A 11 -4.66 -11.67 7.02
CA HIS A 11 -4.67 -12.28 5.69
C HIS A 11 -3.66 -11.59 4.76
N GLU A 12 -3.77 -10.27 4.59
CA GLU A 12 -3.00 -9.48 3.62
C GLU A 12 -1.49 -9.43 3.94
N SER A 13 -1.14 -9.48 5.22
CA SER A 13 0.26 -9.41 5.67
C SER A 13 0.91 -10.78 5.91
N GLY A 14 0.20 -11.88 5.64
CA GLY A 14 0.69 -13.22 5.99
C GLY A 14 0.99 -13.35 7.48
N GLN A 15 0.01 -13.00 8.32
CA GLN A 15 0.10 -12.98 9.79
C GLN A 15 1.16 -12.02 10.31
N LEU A 16 1.15 -10.77 9.81
CA LEU A 16 2.06 -9.67 10.19
C LEU A 16 3.53 -9.90 9.77
N ARG A 17 3.80 -10.87 8.89
CA ARG A 17 5.14 -11.22 8.43
C ARG A 17 5.63 -10.33 7.30
N TYR A 18 4.71 -9.86 6.46
CA TYR A 18 5.02 -9.08 5.25
C TYR A 18 4.36 -7.70 5.32
N VAL A 19 5.17 -6.67 5.14
CA VAL A 19 4.76 -5.26 5.07
C VAL A 19 4.95 -4.69 3.66
N ARG A 20 5.32 -5.55 2.71
CA ARG A 20 5.51 -5.23 1.30
C ARG A 20 5.28 -6.47 0.48
N GLU A 21 4.70 -6.28 -0.70
CA GLU A 21 4.62 -7.31 -1.71
C GLU A 21 6.02 -7.86 -2.08
N ILE A 22 6.11 -9.18 -2.29
CA ILE A 22 7.31 -9.79 -2.86
C ILE A 22 7.33 -9.44 -4.34
N TRP A 23 8.18 -8.48 -4.70
CA TRP A 23 8.30 -8.03 -6.08
C TRP A 23 9.19 -8.98 -6.88
N GLY A 24 8.65 -9.49 -7.97
CA GLY A 24 9.34 -10.35 -8.95
C GLY A 24 8.42 -10.48 -10.14
N PRO A 25 8.64 -9.71 -11.23
CA PRO A 25 7.60 -9.22 -12.12
C PRO A 25 6.68 -10.34 -12.61
N THR A 26 5.53 -10.47 -11.93
CA THR A 26 4.44 -11.33 -12.37
C THR A 26 3.61 -10.59 -13.43
N PRO A 27 2.80 -11.29 -14.25
CA PRO A 27 1.88 -10.63 -15.17
C PRO A 27 0.99 -9.56 -14.49
N GLN A 28 0.61 -9.79 -13.23
CA GLN A 28 -0.19 -8.85 -12.45
C GLN A 28 0.62 -7.61 -12.04
N GLN A 29 1.85 -7.79 -11.56
CA GLN A 29 2.75 -6.69 -11.16
C GLN A 29 3.14 -5.81 -12.36
N LEU A 30 3.34 -6.41 -13.53
CA LEU A 30 3.57 -5.68 -14.78
C LEU A 30 2.36 -4.80 -15.15
N GLY A 31 1.15 -5.23 -14.79
CA GLY A 31 -0.08 -4.48 -15.00
C GLY A 31 -0.25 -3.24 -14.12
N TYR A 32 0.64 -2.98 -13.17
CA TYR A 32 0.62 -1.73 -12.40
C TYR A 32 1.19 -0.54 -13.18
N GLU A 33 2.11 -0.79 -14.11
CA GLU A 33 2.72 0.27 -14.91
C GLU A 33 1.69 0.90 -15.86
N GLY A 34 1.58 2.23 -15.87
CA GLY A 34 0.62 2.95 -16.72
C GLY A 34 -0.85 2.79 -16.31
N ARG A 35 -1.16 2.13 -15.18
CA ARG A 35 -2.53 1.84 -14.76
C ARG A 35 -3.23 3.10 -14.22
N LYS A 36 -4.16 3.64 -15.00
CA LYS A 36 -4.81 4.93 -14.73
C LYS A 36 -5.68 4.94 -13.48
N ASP A 37 -6.38 3.85 -13.18
CA ASP A 37 -7.21 3.69 -11.97
C ASP A 37 -6.37 3.73 -10.69
N LEU A 38 -5.08 3.35 -10.75
CA LEU A 38 -4.13 3.46 -9.65
C LEU A 38 -3.41 4.82 -9.61
N GLY A 39 -3.69 5.72 -10.57
CA GLY A 39 -2.97 6.96 -10.76
C GLY A 39 -1.52 6.79 -11.23
N ASN A 40 -1.12 5.60 -11.69
CA ASN A 40 0.24 5.31 -12.14
C ASN A 40 0.46 5.86 -13.55
N THR A 41 0.65 7.17 -13.68
CA THR A 41 0.75 7.89 -14.96
C THR A 41 2.17 8.29 -15.32
N VAL A 42 3.15 8.09 -14.43
CA VAL A 42 4.56 8.42 -14.66
C VAL A 42 5.35 7.12 -14.84
N PRO A 43 6.30 7.06 -15.79
CA PRO A 43 7.15 5.89 -15.95
C PRO A 43 7.85 5.47 -14.65
N GLY A 44 7.73 4.20 -14.30
CA GLY A 44 8.28 3.60 -13.08
C GLY A 44 7.30 3.56 -11.91
N ASP A 45 6.10 4.11 -12.06
CA ASP A 45 5.09 4.14 -11.01
C ASP A 45 4.65 2.75 -10.55
N GLY A 46 4.58 1.78 -11.47
CA GLY A 46 4.11 0.44 -11.14
C GLY A 46 4.97 -0.22 -10.05
N SER A 47 6.29 -0.16 -10.21
CA SER A 47 7.22 -0.70 -9.22
C SER A 47 7.38 0.22 -8.01
N LYS A 48 7.40 1.55 -8.23
CA LYS A 48 7.57 2.52 -7.15
C LYS A 48 6.41 2.47 -6.14
N TYR A 49 5.18 2.39 -6.63
CA TYR A 49 3.94 2.35 -5.84
C TYR A 49 3.32 0.95 -5.77
N ARG A 50 4.16 -0.09 -5.74
CA ARG A 50 3.78 -1.47 -5.40
C ARG A 50 3.14 -1.59 -4.02
N GLY A 51 2.52 -2.73 -3.73
CA GLY A 51 1.85 -2.98 -2.46
C GLY A 51 2.77 -2.87 -1.24
N ARG A 52 2.41 -1.99 -0.29
CA ARG A 52 3.06 -1.83 1.02
C ARG A 52 2.06 -1.69 2.16
N GLY A 53 2.56 -1.85 3.39
CA GLY A 53 1.76 -1.82 4.60
C GLY A 53 0.99 -3.12 4.82
N LEU A 54 0.24 -3.17 5.92
CA LEU A 54 -0.46 -4.38 6.36
C LEU A 54 -1.72 -4.71 5.53
N ILE A 55 -2.16 -3.80 4.66
CA ILE A 55 -3.34 -3.96 3.79
C ILE A 55 -3.04 -3.71 2.31
N GLN A 56 -1.75 -3.71 1.93
CA GLN A 56 -1.30 -3.57 0.54
C GLN A 56 -1.77 -2.28 -0.16
N ILE A 57 -1.44 -1.11 0.41
CA ILE A 57 -1.61 0.17 -0.29
C ILE A 57 -0.80 0.15 -1.59
N THR A 58 -1.50 0.33 -2.71
CA THR A 58 -0.97 0.14 -4.06
C THR A 58 -1.43 1.27 -4.97
N GLY A 59 -0.53 1.80 -5.80
CA GLY A 59 -0.84 2.86 -6.78
C GLY A 59 -0.60 4.29 -6.28
N ARG A 60 -0.04 5.14 -7.14
CA ARG A 60 0.31 6.54 -6.83
C ARG A 60 -0.85 7.32 -6.19
N ALA A 61 -2.07 7.16 -6.68
CA ALA A 61 -3.24 7.85 -6.15
C ALA A 61 -3.49 7.48 -4.68
N ASN A 62 -3.48 6.19 -4.35
CA ASN A 62 -3.68 5.73 -2.98
C ASN A 62 -2.52 6.15 -2.05
N TYR A 63 -1.28 6.17 -2.55
CA TYR A 63 -0.14 6.71 -1.81
C TYR A 63 -0.31 8.21 -1.51
N ALA A 64 -0.84 9.00 -2.44
CA ALA A 64 -1.10 10.42 -2.25
C ALA A 64 -2.15 10.68 -1.17
N GLU A 65 -3.28 9.98 -1.23
CA GLU A 65 -4.36 10.13 -0.26
C GLU A 65 -3.94 9.66 1.14
N CYS A 66 -3.16 8.58 1.22
CA CYS A 66 -2.60 8.09 2.48
C CYS A 66 -1.55 9.06 3.06
N ALA A 67 -0.72 9.64 2.19
CA ALA A 67 0.27 10.65 2.57
C ALA A 67 -0.39 11.86 3.24
N GLU A 68 -1.45 12.39 2.63
CA GLU A 68 -2.22 13.50 3.18
C GLU A 68 -2.83 13.15 4.54
N ALA A 69 -3.50 11.99 4.63
CA ALA A 69 -4.20 11.60 5.84
C ALA A 69 -3.27 11.32 7.03
N LEU A 70 -2.06 10.80 6.78
CA LEU A 70 -1.10 10.44 7.82
C LEU A 70 -0.05 11.53 8.07
N GLY A 71 0.01 12.58 7.24
CA GLY A 71 1.06 13.59 7.30
C GLY A 71 2.46 13.05 6.97
N LEU A 72 2.55 12.09 6.04
CA LEU A 72 3.79 11.43 5.64
C LEU A 72 4.11 11.72 4.17
N ASP A 73 5.39 11.86 3.82
CA ASP A 73 5.79 12.00 2.41
C ASP A 73 5.88 10.65 1.70
N LEU A 74 4.74 10.03 1.42
CA LEU A 74 4.69 8.73 0.74
C LEU A 74 4.87 8.83 -0.78
N ILE A 75 4.90 10.04 -1.34
CA ILE A 75 5.13 10.26 -2.77
C ILE A 75 6.61 10.14 -3.11
N ASN A 76 7.47 10.72 -2.27
CA ASN A 76 8.92 10.61 -2.42
C ASN A 76 9.48 9.42 -1.67
N HIS A 77 8.90 9.07 -0.52
CA HIS A 77 9.36 8.00 0.37
C HIS A 77 8.27 6.93 0.60
N PRO A 78 7.84 6.20 -0.45
CA PRO A 78 6.81 5.17 -0.32
C PRO A 78 7.21 4.02 0.63
N GLU A 79 8.50 3.78 0.82
CA GLU A 79 9.07 2.81 1.77
C GLU A 79 8.73 3.11 3.24
N LEU A 80 8.28 4.32 3.58
CA LEU A 80 7.80 4.63 4.92
C LEU A 80 6.67 3.70 5.37
N LEU A 81 5.84 3.21 4.43
CA LEU A 81 4.79 2.23 4.74
C LEU A 81 5.31 0.84 5.12
N GLU A 82 6.62 0.58 4.99
CA GLU A 82 7.25 -0.65 5.45
C GLU A 82 7.61 -0.56 6.95
N LEU A 83 7.57 0.63 7.56
CA LEU A 83 7.78 0.80 9.01
C LEU A 83 6.53 0.38 9.79
N ALA A 84 6.70 -0.41 10.84
CA ALA A 84 5.59 -1.03 11.58
C ALA A 84 4.48 -0.04 12.01
N GLN A 85 4.88 1.14 12.51
CA GLN A 85 3.93 2.18 12.91
C GLN A 85 3.09 2.68 11.71
N HIS A 86 3.75 3.04 10.61
CA HIS A 86 3.09 3.57 9.42
C HIS A 86 2.30 2.49 8.66
N ALA A 87 2.75 1.24 8.71
CA ALA A 87 2.03 0.08 8.18
C ALA A 87 0.71 -0.14 8.93
N ALA A 88 0.70 0.02 10.26
CA ALA A 88 -0.51 -0.06 11.07
C ALA A 88 -1.43 1.15 10.88
N MET A 89 -0.86 2.37 10.84
CA MET A 89 -1.62 3.60 10.61
C MET A 89 -2.31 3.60 9.24
N SER A 90 -1.60 3.20 8.18
CA SER A 90 -2.18 3.13 6.83
C SER A 90 -3.27 2.06 6.71
N ALA A 91 -3.12 0.92 7.40
CA ALA A 91 -4.19 -0.07 7.48
C ALA A 91 -5.43 0.45 8.22
N GLY A 92 -5.23 1.16 9.34
CA GLY A 92 -6.33 1.80 10.08
C GLY A 92 -7.04 2.88 9.25
N TRP A 93 -6.29 3.71 8.54
CA TRP A 93 -6.82 4.71 7.62
C TRP A 93 -7.67 4.09 6.51
N PHE A 94 -7.14 3.07 5.83
CA PHE A 94 -7.87 2.38 4.76
C PHE A 94 -9.19 1.79 5.29
N TRP A 95 -9.14 1.14 6.45
CA TRP A 95 -10.32 0.52 7.06
C TRP A 95 -11.36 1.53 7.54
N HIS A 96 -10.94 2.73 7.94
CA HIS A 96 -11.86 3.80 8.33
C HIS A 96 -12.61 4.40 7.13
N ARG A 97 -11.98 4.37 5.96
CA ARG A 97 -12.49 4.95 4.72
C ARG A 97 -13.39 3.98 3.92
N ALA A 98 -13.33 2.69 4.23
CA ALA A 98 -14.15 1.62 3.66
C ALA A 98 -15.53 1.51 4.34
#